data_AF-A0A8J7LJQ7-F1
#
_entry.id   AF-A0A8J7LJQ7-F1
#
_cell.length_a   1.000
_cell.length_b   1.000
_cell.length_c   1.000
_cell.angle_alpha   90.00
_cell.angle_beta   90.00
_cell.angle_gamma   90.00
#
_symmetry.space_group_name_H-M   'P 1'
#
loop_
_entity.id
_entity.type
_entity.pdbx_description
1 polymer ?
#
loop_
_entity_poly.entity_id
_entity_poly.type
_entity_poly.pdbx_seq_one_letter_code
_entity_poly.pdbx_strand_id
1 'polypeptide(L)'
;MTDKNRSQWDLGRFIETLSYFEVIPFLNWIQQLIQGSPKDNQAQPNGGRNVSLILVAGATGGVGKRVVRRLLEQGYNVRALVRDIDKARSILGNEVDLVVADITKPETLNSVVLANTQAVICCTAVRVQPVEGDTADRAKYYQGVKFYQPEIVGDTPENVEYQGVKNLVQAADKYLPQAGEKLIFDFTNPSVELKNVWGAVDDVVMGGVSASNIQLGENGAFFAGNVSTANSGGFASVRTKNFNPPFNLSGYQGVKLRVKGDGQRYKFFLRTDTAWDGVGYSYSFDTVANTWIDICIPFTDLTPVFRAKTVKDGAPIDSSKVASFQLMLSKFEYDGDLNPQFSPGGFTLQVESVKAYGGKTLPQFVLVSSAGVTRPGRPGINLEEEPPAVRLNDQLGGILTWKLKGEDSLRESGIPYTIVRPCALTEEPGHKELIFEQGDNIRGKISREDVAELCVQALQQQIACNVTFEVKEGENSANSINWYQLFSNLQTDK
;
A
#
# COMPACT_ATOMS: atom_id res chain seq x y z
N MET A 1 15.68 33.29 -47.15
CA MET A 1 14.21 33.18 -47.31
C MET A 1 13.60 33.39 -45.94
N THR A 2 12.62 34.27 -45.87
CA THR A 2 12.06 34.91 -44.67
C THR A 2 11.27 33.95 -43.77
N ASP A 3 11.49 34.08 -42.46
CA ASP A 3 10.69 33.52 -41.34
C ASP A 3 9.20 33.83 -41.53
N LYS A 4 8.43 32.90 -42.12
CA LYS A 4 6.99 33.06 -42.32
C LYS A 4 6.11 31.92 -41.80
N ASN A 5 6.64 30.99 -41.02
CA ASN A 5 5.85 29.91 -40.41
C ASN A 5 6.25 29.62 -38.95
N ARG A 6 6.59 30.65 -38.17
CA ARG A 6 6.71 30.50 -36.72
C ARG A 6 5.30 30.56 -36.13
N SER A 7 4.75 29.43 -35.72
CA SER A 7 3.47 29.41 -35.00
C SER A 7 3.60 30.25 -33.74
N GLN A 8 2.56 31.03 -33.43
CA GLN A 8 2.54 31.96 -32.29
C GLN A 8 2.84 31.21 -30.99
N TRP A 9 3.82 31.69 -30.22
CA TRP A 9 4.17 31.11 -28.93
C TRP A 9 2.98 31.26 -27.95
N ASP A 10 2.63 30.17 -27.29
CA ASP A 10 1.48 30.11 -26.39
C ASP A 10 1.89 30.48 -24.96
N LEU A 11 1.94 31.79 -24.70
CA LEU A 11 2.22 32.34 -23.37
C LEU A 11 1.17 31.90 -22.32
N GLY A 12 -0.07 31.63 -22.76
CA GLY A 12 -1.15 31.15 -21.89
C GLY A 12 -0.83 29.77 -21.32
N ARG A 13 -0.51 28.80 -22.17
CA ARG A 13 -0.09 27.45 -21.76
C ARG A 13 1.17 27.46 -20.90
N PHE A 14 2.11 28.36 -21.17
CA PHE A 14 3.29 28.53 -20.32
C PHE A 14 2.91 28.95 -18.88
N ILE A 15 2.03 29.95 -18.74
CA ILE A 15 1.53 30.41 -17.43
C ILE A 15 0.70 29.32 -16.73
N GLU A 16 -0.13 28.59 -17.48
CA GLU A 16 -0.91 27.45 -16.95
C GLU A 16 0.00 26.38 -16.35
N THR A 17 1.06 25.98 -17.06
CA THR A 17 2.07 25.03 -16.55
C THR A 17 2.71 25.55 -15.26
N LEU A 18 3.19 26.80 -15.24
CA LEU A 18 3.83 27.36 -14.04
C LEU A 18 2.87 27.47 -12.84
N SER A 19 1.59 27.74 -13.10
CA SER A 19 0.56 27.83 -12.06
C SER A 19 0.23 26.44 -11.50
N TYR A 20 0.07 25.43 -12.37
CA TYR A 20 -0.23 24.04 -11.96
C TYR A 20 0.85 23.47 -11.03
N PHE A 21 2.12 23.78 -11.30
CA PHE A 21 3.27 23.34 -10.51
C PHE A 21 3.67 24.33 -9.41
N GLU A 22 2.82 25.32 -9.11
CA GLU A 22 2.97 26.25 -8.00
C GLU A 22 4.29 27.05 -8.02
N VAL A 23 4.81 27.34 -9.22
CA VAL A 23 6.08 28.05 -9.42
C VAL A 23 5.94 29.56 -9.20
N ILE A 24 4.75 30.13 -9.42
CA ILE A 24 4.47 31.57 -9.30
C ILE A 24 3.62 31.83 -8.03
N PRO A 25 4.20 32.34 -6.93
CA PRO A 25 3.48 32.51 -5.66
C PRO A 25 2.30 33.48 -5.72
N PHE A 26 2.42 34.56 -6.50
CA PHE A 26 1.43 35.65 -6.57
C PHE A 26 0.14 35.27 -7.33
N LEU A 27 0.23 34.42 -8.35
CA LEU A 27 -0.94 33.94 -9.10
C LEU A 27 -1.76 32.95 -8.26
N ASN A 28 -1.09 32.09 -7.48
CA ASN A 28 -1.74 31.19 -6.53
C ASN A 28 -2.54 31.96 -5.47
N TRP A 29 -2.02 33.10 -5.00
CA TRP A 29 -2.71 33.97 -4.05
C TRP A 29 -3.97 34.64 -4.64
N ILE A 30 -3.91 35.11 -5.90
CA ILE A 30 -5.07 35.69 -6.59
C ILE A 30 -6.14 34.62 -6.88
N GLN A 31 -5.75 33.41 -7.28
CA GLN A 31 -6.69 32.29 -7.45
C GLN A 31 -7.44 31.97 -6.15
N GLN A 32 -6.74 31.94 -5.01
CA GLN A 32 -7.33 31.73 -3.69
C GLN A 32 -8.30 32.85 -3.27
N LEU A 33 -8.06 34.10 -3.70
CA LEU A 33 -8.92 35.24 -3.43
C LEU A 33 -10.19 35.27 -4.29
N ILE A 34 -10.10 34.88 -5.57
CA ILE A 34 -11.22 34.93 -6.52
C ILE A 34 -12.16 33.74 -6.37
N GLN A 35 -11.65 32.54 -6.08
CA GLN A 35 -12.45 31.32 -6.03
C GLN A 35 -13.16 31.09 -4.69
N GLY A 36 -12.89 31.92 -3.66
CA GLY A 36 -13.26 31.63 -2.28
C GLY A 36 -12.49 30.41 -1.76
N SER A 37 -12.16 30.34 -0.47
CA SER A 37 -11.43 29.18 0.06
C SER A 37 -12.18 27.89 -0.28
N PRO A 38 -11.61 26.99 -1.11
CA PRO A 38 -12.17 25.66 -1.24
C PRO A 38 -12.05 25.03 0.15
N LYS A 39 -13.14 24.45 0.65
CA LYS A 39 -13.07 23.56 1.82
C LYS A 39 -12.33 22.25 1.54
N ASP A 40 -11.66 22.12 0.40
CA ASP A 40 -10.61 21.14 0.18
C ASP A 40 -9.26 21.83 0.39
N ASN A 41 -8.63 21.54 1.54
CA ASN A 41 -7.18 21.65 1.65
C ASN A 41 -6.58 20.86 0.48
N GLN A 42 -6.12 21.53 -0.59
CA GLN A 42 -5.16 20.94 -1.52
C GLN A 42 -3.83 20.80 -0.76
N ALA A 43 -3.78 19.85 0.17
CA ALA A 43 -2.54 19.42 0.78
C ALA A 43 -1.62 18.95 -0.36
N GLN A 44 -0.36 19.39 -0.34
CA GLN A 44 0.65 18.87 -1.25
C GLN A 44 0.62 17.33 -1.23
N PRO A 45 0.80 16.67 -2.39
CA PRO A 45 0.75 15.22 -2.44
C PRO A 45 1.82 14.64 -1.52
N ASN A 46 1.53 13.55 -0.81
CA ASN A 46 2.35 13.11 0.31
C ASN A 46 3.06 11.79 -0.02
N GLY A 47 4.37 11.84 -0.25
CA GLY A 47 5.21 10.67 -0.54
C GLY A 47 5.77 9.95 0.69
N GLY A 48 5.70 10.56 1.88
CA GLY A 48 6.29 10.02 3.12
C GLY A 48 5.29 9.53 4.17
N ARG A 49 3.97 9.64 3.95
CA ARG A 49 3.07 8.62 4.49
C ARG A 49 3.55 7.28 3.95
N ASN A 50 3.43 6.21 4.73
CA ASN A 50 3.51 4.88 4.12
C ASN A 50 2.28 4.78 3.20
N VAL A 51 2.42 5.24 1.95
CA VAL A 51 1.35 5.32 0.93
C VAL A 51 0.75 3.93 0.66
N SER A 52 1.47 2.89 1.08
CA SER A 52 1.01 1.52 1.29
C SER A 52 -0.32 1.47 2.02
N LEU A 53 -1.39 1.26 1.25
CA LEU A 53 -2.72 0.98 1.76
C LEU A 53 -2.70 -0.37 2.47
N ILE A 54 -3.14 -0.40 3.73
CA ILE A 54 -3.33 -1.62 4.50
C ILE A 54 -4.82 -1.93 4.58
N LEU A 55 -5.21 -3.12 4.10
CA LEU A 55 -6.57 -3.62 4.23
C LEU A 55 -6.74 -4.32 5.58
N VAL A 56 -7.71 -3.89 6.39
CA VAL A 56 -8.02 -4.53 7.67
C VAL A 56 -9.37 -5.24 7.57
N ALA A 57 -9.36 -6.57 7.66
CA ALA A 57 -10.57 -7.37 7.76
C ALA A 57 -10.92 -7.65 9.23
N GLY A 58 -12.21 -7.61 9.58
CA GLY A 58 -12.63 -7.62 10.99
C GLY A 58 -12.36 -6.29 11.70
N ALA A 59 -12.30 -5.19 10.95
CA ALA A 59 -11.91 -3.86 11.41
C ALA A 59 -12.78 -3.29 12.54
N THR A 60 -14.05 -3.69 12.65
CA THR A 60 -14.94 -3.24 13.73
C THR A 60 -14.88 -4.12 14.98
N GLY A 61 -14.10 -5.20 14.94
CA GLY A 61 -13.90 -6.14 16.05
C GLY A 61 -13.01 -5.57 17.17
N GLY A 62 -12.87 -6.34 18.24
CA GLY A 62 -12.12 -5.90 19.43
C GLY A 62 -10.65 -5.58 19.17
N VAL A 63 -9.95 -6.39 18.35
CA VAL A 63 -8.57 -6.16 17.93
C VAL A 63 -8.53 -5.24 16.70
N GLY A 64 -9.37 -5.50 15.70
CA GLY A 64 -9.35 -4.78 14.42
C GLY A 64 -9.47 -3.26 14.56
N LYS A 65 -10.35 -2.75 15.44
CA LYS A 65 -10.50 -1.29 15.62
C LYS A 65 -9.24 -0.63 16.17
N ARG A 66 -8.48 -1.37 16.97
CA ARG A 66 -7.21 -0.93 17.56
C ARG A 66 -6.07 -0.99 16.55
N VAL A 67 -6.09 -1.98 15.66
CA VAL A 67 -5.18 -2.06 14.50
C VAL A 67 -5.39 -0.86 13.58
N VAL A 68 -6.65 -0.56 13.21
CA VAL A 68 -6.99 0.62 12.39
C VAL A 68 -6.46 1.89 13.04
N ARG A 69 -6.72 2.11 14.33
CA ARG A 69 -6.23 3.28 15.06
C ARG A 69 -4.70 3.42 14.98
N ARG A 70 -3.96 2.35 15.30
CA ARG A 70 -2.49 2.35 15.30
C ARG A 70 -1.89 2.60 13.92
N LEU A 71 -2.46 1.98 12.88
CA LEU A 71 -2.02 2.21 11.51
C LEU A 71 -2.16 3.69 11.13
N LEU A 72 -3.30 4.31 11.47
CA LEU A 72 -3.52 5.74 11.22
C LEU A 72 -2.56 6.62 12.03
N GLU A 73 -2.33 6.30 13.31
CA GLU A 73 -1.35 7.00 14.18
C GLU A 73 0.08 6.91 13.61
N GLN A 74 0.43 5.80 12.95
CA GLN A 74 1.71 5.62 12.25
C GLN A 74 1.72 6.15 10.81
N GLY A 75 0.64 6.82 10.37
CA GLY A 75 0.57 7.48 9.06
C GLY A 75 0.33 6.56 7.86
N TYR A 76 -0.16 5.33 8.08
CA TYR A 76 -0.61 4.46 6.99
C TYR A 76 -1.98 4.89 6.47
N ASN A 77 -2.22 4.62 5.18
CA ASN A 77 -3.58 4.63 4.65
C ASN A 77 -4.26 3.31 5.03
N VAL A 78 -5.48 3.37 5.55
CA VAL A 78 -6.21 2.20 6.01
C VAL A 78 -7.53 2.07 5.28
N ARG A 79 -7.76 0.90 4.69
CA ARG A 79 -9.06 0.47 4.20
C ARG A 79 -9.63 -0.57 5.14
N ALA A 80 -10.78 -0.30 5.72
CA ALA A 80 -11.48 -1.23 6.58
C ALA A 80 -12.56 -1.98 5.80
N LEU A 81 -12.43 -3.31 5.75
CA LEU A 81 -13.46 -4.20 5.20
C LEU A 81 -14.54 -4.40 6.28
N VAL A 82 -15.76 -3.98 5.95
CA VAL A 82 -16.89 -3.98 6.88
C VAL A 82 -18.15 -4.58 6.23
N ARG A 83 -19.09 -5.03 7.06
CA ARG A 83 -20.41 -5.52 6.58
C ARG A 83 -21.51 -4.48 6.69
N ASP A 84 -21.28 -3.43 7.49
CA ASP A 84 -22.24 -2.38 7.81
C ASP A 84 -21.46 -1.05 7.94
N ILE A 85 -21.74 -0.10 7.04
CA ILE A 85 -21.04 1.19 6.97
C ILE A 85 -21.40 2.07 8.16
N ASP A 86 -22.69 2.15 8.52
CA ASP A 86 -23.16 3.07 9.55
C ASP A 86 -22.59 2.68 10.92
N LYS A 87 -22.62 1.38 11.22
CA LYS A 87 -21.97 0.83 12.42
C LYS A 87 -20.45 1.02 12.39
N ALA A 88 -19.82 0.88 11.22
CA ALA A 88 -18.38 1.09 11.10
C ALA A 88 -18.00 2.56 11.33
N ARG A 89 -18.78 3.52 10.81
CA ARG A 89 -18.57 4.96 11.03
C ARG A 89 -18.67 5.34 12.51
N SER A 90 -19.60 4.75 13.26
CA SER A 90 -19.70 5.02 14.71
C SER A 90 -18.51 4.47 15.52
N ILE A 91 -17.76 3.50 14.99
CA ILE A 91 -16.63 2.85 15.69
C ILE A 91 -15.28 3.43 15.25
N LEU A 92 -15.10 3.63 13.93
CA LEU A 92 -13.81 3.97 13.32
C LEU A 92 -13.73 5.45 12.93
N GLY A 93 -14.84 6.17 12.92
CA GLY A 93 -14.91 7.56 12.50
C GLY A 93 -15.12 7.73 10.98
N ASN A 94 -15.19 9.00 10.56
CA ASN A 94 -15.52 9.38 9.18
C ASN A 94 -14.31 9.41 8.23
N GLU A 95 -13.10 9.37 8.76
CA GLU A 95 -11.87 9.54 7.98
C GLU A 95 -11.31 8.23 7.40
N VAL A 96 -11.77 7.08 7.90
CA VAL A 96 -11.31 5.76 7.43
C VAL A 96 -11.97 5.41 6.09
N ASP A 97 -11.21 4.86 5.14
CA ASP A 97 -11.76 4.30 3.90
C ASP A 97 -12.53 3.02 4.25
N LEU A 98 -13.84 2.99 3.97
CA LEU A 98 -14.72 1.88 4.30
C LEU A 98 -15.18 1.20 3.01
N VAL A 99 -14.95 -0.10 2.92
CA VAL A 99 -15.45 -0.93 1.81
C VAL A 99 -16.35 -2.03 2.34
N VAL A 100 -17.47 -2.24 1.65
CA VAL A 100 -18.44 -3.27 2.04
C VAL A 100 -18.10 -4.57 1.34
N ALA A 101 -17.79 -5.60 2.13
CA ALA A 101 -17.63 -6.97 1.66
C ALA A 101 -17.85 -7.97 2.79
N ASP A 102 -18.03 -9.24 2.42
CA ASP A 102 -18.14 -10.35 3.35
C ASP A 102 -17.14 -11.42 2.92
N ILE A 103 -16.18 -11.75 3.80
CA ILE A 103 -15.14 -12.73 3.47
C ILE A 103 -15.73 -14.12 3.18
N THR A 104 -16.93 -14.42 3.69
CA THR A 104 -17.63 -15.69 3.41
C THR A 104 -18.19 -15.74 1.98
N LYS A 105 -18.23 -14.61 1.27
CA LYS A 105 -18.78 -14.43 -0.08
C LYS A 105 -17.67 -13.96 -1.04
N PRO A 106 -16.99 -14.87 -1.76
CA PRO A 106 -15.81 -14.54 -2.56
C PRO A 106 -16.08 -13.49 -3.65
N GLU A 107 -17.29 -13.43 -4.19
CA GLU A 107 -17.72 -12.44 -5.19
C GLU A 107 -17.69 -11.00 -4.68
N THR A 108 -17.73 -10.79 -3.37
CA THR A 108 -17.64 -9.46 -2.76
C THR A 108 -16.19 -8.97 -2.63
N LEU A 109 -15.20 -9.86 -2.75
CA LEU A 109 -13.77 -9.57 -2.63
C LEU A 109 -13.15 -9.21 -3.99
N ASN A 110 -13.63 -8.10 -4.56
CA ASN A 110 -13.23 -7.62 -5.89
C ASN A 110 -12.22 -6.45 -5.81
N SER A 111 -11.91 -5.84 -6.95
CA SER A 111 -10.91 -4.75 -7.05
C SER A 111 -11.29 -3.51 -6.23
N VAL A 112 -12.58 -3.21 -6.04
CA VAL A 112 -13.02 -2.10 -5.17
C VAL A 112 -12.53 -2.30 -3.74
N VAL A 113 -12.45 -3.55 -3.29
CA VAL A 113 -12.04 -3.91 -1.93
C VAL A 113 -10.52 -3.99 -1.82
N LEU A 114 -9.85 -4.70 -2.74
CA LEU A 114 -8.44 -5.06 -2.57
C LEU A 114 -7.44 -4.25 -3.41
N ALA A 115 -7.85 -3.52 -4.45
CA ALA A 115 -6.90 -2.79 -5.29
C ALA A 115 -6.11 -1.75 -4.49
N ASN A 116 -4.85 -1.54 -4.89
CA ASN A 116 -3.84 -0.70 -4.23
C ASN A 116 -3.34 -1.20 -2.87
N THR A 117 -3.78 -2.37 -2.39
CA THR A 117 -3.38 -2.89 -1.08
C THR A 117 -1.93 -3.38 -1.11
N GLN A 118 -1.12 -2.96 -0.14
CA GLN A 118 0.26 -3.43 0.05
C GLN A 118 0.34 -4.62 1.02
N ALA A 119 -0.56 -4.66 2.01
CA ALA A 119 -0.67 -5.76 2.95
C ALA A 119 -2.10 -5.87 3.53
N VAL A 120 -2.45 -7.05 4.03
CA VAL A 120 -3.73 -7.36 4.69
C VAL A 120 -3.47 -7.70 6.16
N ILE A 121 -4.26 -7.12 7.07
CA ILE A 121 -4.35 -7.60 8.45
C ILE A 121 -5.73 -8.21 8.66
N CYS A 122 -5.78 -9.50 8.89
CA CYS A 122 -7.00 -10.26 9.10
C CYS A 122 -7.24 -10.46 10.60
N CYS A 123 -8.20 -9.72 11.15
CA CYS A 123 -8.69 -9.84 12.52
C CYS A 123 -10.11 -10.44 12.58
N THR A 124 -10.54 -11.13 11.52
CA THR A 124 -11.86 -11.76 11.48
C THR A 124 -11.91 -12.91 12.46
N ALA A 125 -13.04 -13.04 13.14
CA ALA A 125 -13.34 -14.20 13.95
C ALA A 125 -14.86 -14.41 13.95
N VAL A 126 -15.29 -15.65 14.12
CA VAL A 126 -16.69 -15.96 14.36
C VAL A 126 -17.17 -15.27 15.64
N ARG A 127 -18.43 -14.82 15.65
CA ARG A 127 -19.00 -14.16 16.82
C ARG A 127 -19.40 -15.21 17.85
N VAL A 128 -18.69 -15.22 18.98
CA VAL A 128 -19.02 -16.02 20.17
C VAL A 128 -19.67 -15.11 21.21
N GLN A 129 -20.78 -15.51 21.82
CA GLN A 129 -21.44 -14.76 22.91
C GLN A 129 -21.92 -15.69 24.04
N PRO A 130 -22.29 -15.15 25.22
CA PRO A 130 -22.98 -15.91 26.26
C PRO A 130 -24.33 -16.45 25.78
N VAL A 131 -24.67 -17.70 26.11
CA VAL A 131 -25.99 -18.31 25.85
C VAL A 131 -27.14 -17.49 26.45
N GLU A 132 -26.91 -16.86 27.61
CA GLU A 132 -27.87 -15.97 28.27
C GLU A 132 -27.99 -14.57 27.60
N GLY A 133 -27.36 -14.37 26.44
CA GLY A 133 -27.31 -13.10 25.73
C GLY A 133 -26.32 -12.09 26.34
N ASP A 134 -26.04 -11.02 25.59
CA ASP A 134 -25.13 -9.93 25.97
C ASP A 134 -25.80 -8.57 25.73
N THR A 135 -25.22 -7.50 26.29
CA THR A 135 -25.66 -6.13 26.00
C THR A 135 -25.28 -5.71 24.57
N ALA A 136 -25.88 -4.63 24.06
CA ALA A 136 -25.59 -4.13 22.70
C ALA A 136 -24.11 -3.76 22.51
N ASP A 137 -23.48 -3.24 23.57
CA ASP A 137 -22.05 -2.93 23.67
C ASP A 137 -21.17 -4.14 24.04
N ARG A 138 -21.77 -5.32 24.23
CA ARG A 138 -21.12 -6.58 24.59
C ARG A 138 -20.35 -6.54 25.91
N ALA A 139 -20.96 -5.94 26.93
CA ALA A 139 -20.34 -5.75 28.23
C ALA A 139 -19.86 -7.09 28.84
N LYS A 140 -20.61 -8.20 28.70
CA LYS A 140 -20.19 -9.50 29.25
C LYS A 140 -18.98 -10.06 28.54
N TYR A 141 -18.90 -9.92 27.22
CA TYR A 141 -17.72 -10.30 26.44
C TYR A 141 -16.46 -9.50 26.85
N TYR A 142 -16.64 -8.25 27.26
CA TYR A 142 -15.55 -7.34 27.63
C TYR A 142 -15.23 -7.30 29.15
N GLN A 143 -16.08 -7.88 30.00
CA GLN A 143 -15.95 -7.87 31.47
C GLN A 143 -14.82 -8.75 32.03
N GLY A 144 -14.11 -9.52 31.21
CA GLY A 144 -13.05 -10.42 31.68
C GLY A 144 -13.59 -11.57 32.56
N VAL A 145 -12.84 -11.91 33.62
CA VAL A 145 -12.84 -13.06 34.57
C VAL A 145 -14.12 -13.93 34.76
N LYS A 146 -15.32 -13.45 34.44
CA LYS A 146 -16.55 -14.25 34.52
C LYS A 146 -16.75 -15.09 33.26
N PHE A 147 -16.54 -16.40 33.40
CA PHE A 147 -16.79 -17.35 32.32
C PHE A 147 -18.29 -17.59 32.16
N TYR A 148 -18.83 -17.22 31.01
CA TYR A 148 -20.20 -17.54 30.62
C TYR A 148 -20.20 -18.74 29.67
N GLN A 149 -21.25 -19.56 29.70
CA GLN A 149 -21.42 -20.62 28.71
C GLN A 149 -21.49 -19.99 27.31
N PRO A 150 -20.55 -20.31 26.40
CA PRO A 150 -20.48 -19.66 25.10
C PRO A 150 -21.35 -20.37 24.04
N GLU A 151 -21.81 -19.61 23.06
CA GLU A 151 -22.46 -20.08 21.84
C GLU A 151 -21.94 -19.31 20.61
N ILE A 152 -22.03 -19.95 19.44
CA ILE A 152 -21.75 -19.33 18.15
C ILE A 152 -23.02 -18.64 17.64
N VAL A 153 -22.88 -17.41 17.13
CA VAL A 153 -24.00 -16.65 16.55
C VAL A 153 -23.65 -16.11 15.17
N GLY A 154 -24.56 -16.34 14.23
CA GLY A 154 -24.38 -15.97 12.83
C GLY A 154 -23.72 -17.10 12.03
N ASP A 155 -22.71 -16.75 11.25
CA ASP A 155 -21.98 -17.69 10.40
C ASP A 155 -21.26 -18.77 11.21
N THR A 156 -21.10 -19.96 10.63
CA THR A 156 -20.39 -21.07 11.28
C THR A 156 -18.89 -20.81 11.38
N PRO A 157 -18.18 -21.44 12.32
CA PRO A 157 -16.73 -21.32 12.40
C PRO A 157 -16.02 -21.81 11.13
N GLU A 158 -16.52 -22.86 10.47
CA GLU A 158 -16.01 -23.31 9.17
C GLU A 158 -16.08 -22.21 8.11
N ASN A 159 -17.23 -21.55 7.99
CA ASN A 159 -17.45 -20.52 6.98
C ASN A 159 -16.58 -19.29 7.21
N VAL A 160 -16.37 -18.89 8.47
CA VAL A 160 -15.60 -17.67 8.79
C VAL A 160 -14.10 -17.96 8.88
N GLU A 161 -13.72 -18.90 9.75
CA GLU A 161 -12.33 -19.12 10.15
C GLU A 161 -11.52 -19.87 9.10
N TYR A 162 -12.16 -20.72 8.29
CA TYR A 162 -11.51 -21.40 7.17
C TYR A 162 -11.92 -20.81 5.82
N GLN A 163 -13.16 -21.00 5.39
CA GLN A 163 -13.55 -20.66 4.03
C GLN A 163 -13.44 -19.15 3.77
N GLY A 164 -13.82 -18.33 4.73
CA GLY A 164 -13.72 -16.88 4.64
C GLY A 164 -12.28 -16.38 4.60
N VAL A 165 -11.41 -16.91 5.48
CA VAL A 165 -9.97 -16.60 5.44
C VAL A 165 -9.36 -17.04 4.11
N LYS A 166 -9.67 -18.25 3.64
CA LYS A 166 -9.21 -18.77 2.35
C LYS A 166 -9.64 -17.87 1.18
N ASN A 167 -10.90 -17.43 1.16
CA ASN A 167 -11.39 -16.50 0.13
C ASN A 167 -10.60 -15.18 0.16
N LEU A 168 -10.34 -14.64 1.36
CA LEU A 168 -9.57 -13.41 1.52
C LEU A 168 -8.11 -13.57 1.08
N VAL A 169 -7.48 -14.70 1.40
CA VAL A 169 -6.12 -15.05 0.96
C VAL A 169 -6.06 -15.15 -0.57
N GLN A 170 -6.99 -15.88 -1.19
CA GLN A 170 -7.05 -16.02 -2.65
C GLN A 170 -7.33 -14.71 -3.37
N ALA A 171 -8.11 -13.81 -2.75
CA ALA A 171 -8.29 -12.47 -3.28
C ALA A 171 -7.01 -11.64 -3.12
N ALA A 172 -6.38 -11.68 -1.94
CA ALA A 172 -5.15 -10.94 -1.64
C ALA A 172 -4.00 -11.32 -2.59
N ASP A 173 -3.81 -12.60 -2.88
CA ASP A 173 -2.79 -13.11 -3.83
C ASP A 173 -2.86 -12.43 -5.21
N LYS A 174 -4.08 -12.08 -5.66
CA LYS A 174 -4.30 -11.44 -6.98
C LYS A 174 -3.96 -9.96 -7.00
N TYR A 175 -4.07 -9.27 -5.87
CA TYR A 175 -4.00 -7.80 -5.80
C TYR A 175 -2.78 -7.28 -5.04
N LEU A 176 -2.16 -8.10 -4.18
CA LEU A 176 -0.93 -7.73 -3.50
C LEU A 176 0.23 -7.64 -4.51
N PRO A 177 1.14 -6.68 -4.34
CA PRO A 177 2.35 -6.63 -5.16
C PRO A 177 3.24 -7.83 -4.88
N GLN A 178 4.16 -8.15 -5.79
CA GLN A 178 5.11 -9.23 -5.57
C GLN A 178 5.99 -8.95 -4.34
N ALA A 179 6.44 -10.00 -3.67
CA ALA A 179 7.35 -9.90 -2.53
C ALA A 179 8.59 -9.05 -2.88
N GLY A 180 8.91 -8.07 -2.04
CA GLY A 180 10.01 -7.13 -2.28
C GLY A 180 9.69 -5.99 -3.26
N GLU A 181 8.46 -5.91 -3.77
CA GLU A 181 7.95 -4.74 -4.51
C GLU A 181 7.13 -3.81 -3.59
N LYS A 182 7.19 -2.51 -3.90
CA LYS A 182 6.29 -1.49 -3.35
C LYS A 182 5.54 -0.81 -4.47
N LEU A 183 4.22 -0.81 -4.39
CA LEU A 183 3.40 -0.09 -5.35
C LEU A 183 3.55 1.43 -5.13
N ILE A 184 3.89 2.17 -6.21
CA ILE A 184 3.97 3.64 -6.19
C ILE A 184 2.72 4.21 -6.85
N PHE A 185 2.42 3.77 -8.08
CA PHE A 185 1.22 4.16 -8.82
C PHE A 185 0.58 2.92 -9.46
N ASP A 186 -0.71 2.69 -9.23
CA ASP A 186 -1.54 1.76 -10.00
C ASP A 186 -2.55 2.58 -10.81
N PHE A 187 -2.38 2.59 -12.12
CA PHE A 187 -3.27 3.31 -13.03
C PHE A 187 -4.47 2.46 -13.48
N THR A 188 -4.53 1.18 -13.11
CA THR A 188 -5.70 0.32 -13.36
C THR A 188 -6.81 0.57 -12.34
N ASN A 189 -6.45 1.02 -11.13
CA ASN A 189 -7.38 1.41 -10.07
C ASN A 189 -6.96 2.75 -9.45
N PRO A 190 -7.05 3.87 -10.19
CA PRO A 190 -6.43 5.13 -9.79
C PRO A 190 -7.07 5.73 -8.54
N SER A 191 -6.24 6.05 -7.54
CA SER A 191 -6.66 6.80 -6.35
C SER A 191 -7.09 8.23 -6.70
N VAL A 192 -7.82 8.89 -5.79
CA VAL A 192 -8.20 10.31 -5.96
C VAL A 192 -6.97 11.21 -6.09
N GLU A 193 -5.91 10.92 -5.34
CA GLU A 193 -4.63 11.65 -5.42
C GLU A 193 -3.98 11.47 -6.80
N LEU A 194 -3.95 10.24 -7.33
CA LEU A 194 -3.33 9.94 -8.62
C LEU A 194 -3.99 10.69 -9.79
N LYS A 195 -5.30 10.97 -9.69
CA LYS A 195 -6.07 11.74 -10.70
C LYS A 195 -5.57 13.17 -10.88
N ASN A 196 -4.96 13.76 -9.85
CA ASN A 196 -4.65 15.19 -9.80
C ASN A 196 -3.16 15.50 -9.64
N VAL A 197 -2.30 14.49 -9.67
CA VAL A 197 -0.87 14.68 -9.39
C VAL A 197 -0.04 14.90 -10.65
N TRP A 198 -0.43 14.37 -11.81
CA TRP A 198 0.36 14.48 -13.04
C TRP A 198 -0.08 15.66 -13.92
N GLY A 199 0.88 16.45 -14.41
CA GLY A 199 0.64 17.57 -15.31
C GLY A 199 1.66 17.65 -16.45
N ALA A 200 1.29 18.35 -17.53
CA ALA A 200 2.13 18.50 -18.72
C ALA A 200 3.25 19.53 -18.50
N VAL A 201 4.45 19.21 -19.00
CA VAL A 201 5.65 20.04 -19.05
C VAL A 201 6.24 19.91 -20.46
N ASP A 202 5.65 20.60 -21.43
CA ASP A 202 6.04 20.49 -22.85
C ASP A 202 7.06 21.56 -23.26
N ASP A 203 7.57 21.45 -24.50
CA ASP A 203 8.52 22.39 -25.08
C ASP A 203 8.03 23.85 -25.26
N VAL A 204 6.75 24.12 -25.00
CA VAL A 204 6.21 25.49 -24.91
C VAL A 204 6.99 26.34 -23.90
N VAL A 205 7.55 25.72 -22.85
CA VAL A 205 8.45 26.41 -21.89
C VAL A 205 9.72 26.97 -22.54
N MET A 206 10.07 26.49 -23.73
CA MET A 206 11.21 26.92 -24.54
C MET A 206 10.79 27.58 -25.88
N GLY A 207 9.50 27.85 -26.09
CA GLY A 207 9.00 28.44 -27.34
C GLY A 207 8.42 27.44 -28.36
N GLY A 208 8.47 26.14 -28.05
CA GLY A 208 7.93 25.07 -28.89
C GLY A 208 6.41 25.03 -28.95
N VAL A 209 5.88 24.07 -29.71
CA VAL A 209 4.43 23.88 -29.92
C VAL A 209 3.98 22.44 -29.74
N SER A 210 4.78 21.62 -29.07
CA SER A 210 4.34 20.30 -28.65
C SER A 210 3.23 20.41 -27.61
N ALA A 211 2.39 19.38 -27.54
CA ALA A 211 1.32 19.30 -26.58
C ALA A 211 1.17 17.87 -26.11
N SER A 212 1.14 17.67 -24.80
CA SER A 212 0.83 16.38 -24.21
C SER A 212 -0.12 16.49 -23.05
N ASN A 213 -0.65 15.34 -22.67
CA ASN A 213 -1.38 15.13 -21.45
C ASN A 213 -1.11 13.73 -20.93
N ILE A 214 -1.61 13.47 -19.73
CA ILE A 214 -1.80 12.12 -19.24
C ILE A 214 -3.23 11.96 -18.79
N GLN A 215 -3.93 11.01 -19.37
CA GLN A 215 -5.33 10.75 -19.10
C GLN A 215 -5.49 9.34 -18.55
N LEU A 216 -6.27 9.20 -17.48
CA LEU A 216 -6.65 7.89 -16.97
C LEU A 216 -7.73 7.31 -17.87
N GLY A 217 -7.55 6.07 -18.31
CA GLY A 217 -8.52 5.34 -19.12
C GLY A 217 -8.66 3.90 -18.64
N GLU A 218 -9.27 3.05 -19.46
CA GLU A 218 -9.39 1.64 -19.14
C GLU A 218 -8.00 1.00 -19.04
N ASN A 219 -7.74 0.34 -17.91
CA ASN A 219 -6.52 -0.44 -17.66
C ASN A 219 -5.21 0.38 -17.79
N GLY A 220 -5.20 1.66 -17.41
CA GLY A 220 -3.97 2.43 -17.28
C GLY A 220 -4.10 3.92 -17.56
N ALA A 221 -2.97 4.61 -17.49
CA ALA A 221 -2.82 6.00 -17.88
C ALA A 221 -2.20 6.12 -19.27
N PHE A 222 -2.70 7.05 -20.07
CA PHE A 222 -2.25 7.31 -21.42
C PHE A 222 -1.47 8.61 -21.43
N PHE A 223 -0.14 8.53 -21.43
CA PHE A 223 0.70 9.67 -21.76
C PHE A 223 0.71 9.83 -23.28
N ALA A 224 0.00 10.84 -23.78
CA ALA A 224 -0.26 11.00 -25.20
C ALA A 224 -0.23 12.47 -25.61
N GLY A 225 -0.06 12.70 -26.91
CA GLY A 225 0.00 14.05 -27.42
C GLY A 225 0.53 14.11 -28.84
N ASN A 226 0.93 15.32 -29.23
CA ASN A 226 1.61 15.58 -30.49
C ASN A 226 2.94 16.28 -30.21
N VAL A 227 4.05 15.67 -30.61
CA VAL A 227 5.38 16.26 -30.51
C VAL A 227 5.80 16.89 -31.84
N SER A 228 6.26 18.13 -31.80
CA SER A 228 6.65 18.92 -32.98
C SER A 228 8.09 19.37 -32.90
N THR A 229 8.80 19.39 -34.03
CA THR A 229 10.15 19.96 -34.14
C THR A 229 10.15 21.43 -34.55
N ALA A 230 8.97 22.03 -34.73
CA ALA A 230 8.82 23.45 -35.04
C ALA A 230 9.26 24.32 -33.85
N ASN A 231 9.65 25.56 -34.14
CA ASN A 231 10.09 26.56 -33.14
C ASN A 231 11.23 26.08 -32.22
N SER A 232 12.16 25.27 -32.73
CA SER A 232 13.23 24.66 -31.92
C SER A 232 12.71 23.75 -30.80
N GLY A 233 11.45 23.31 -30.89
CA GLY A 233 10.85 22.32 -30.02
C GLY A 233 11.36 20.91 -30.31
N GLY A 234 10.61 19.94 -29.79
CA GLY A 234 10.89 18.52 -29.99
C GLY A 234 10.81 17.73 -28.70
N PHE A 235 10.07 18.18 -27.69
CA PHE A 235 9.74 17.33 -26.56
C PHE A 235 8.34 17.57 -26.01
N ALA A 236 7.77 16.49 -25.52
CA ALA A 236 6.50 16.42 -24.82
C ALA A 236 6.73 15.64 -23.53
N SER A 237 6.13 16.06 -22.42
CA SER A 237 6.39 15.41 -21.14
C SER A 237 5.28 15.62 -20.12
N VAL A 238 5.13 14.67 -19.21
CA VAL A 238 4.28 14.76 -18.02
C VAL A 238 5.09 14.50 -16.76
N ARG A 239 4.85 15.29 -15.71
CA ARG A 239 5.54 15.21 -14.42
C ARG A 239 4.52 15.25 -13.28
N THR A 240 4.78 14.55 -12.20
CA THR A 240 4.02 14.69 -10.95
C THR A 240 4.29 16.04 -10.28
N LYS A 241 3.32 16.59 -9.55
CA LYS A 241 3.59 17.59 -8.51
C LYS A 241 4.64 17.04 -7.53
N ASN A 242 5.35 17.94 -6.84
CA ASN A 242 6.34 17.52 -5.85
C ASN A 242 5.66 16.90 -4.63
N PHE A 243 6.13 15.73 -4.23
CA PHE A 243 5.67 15.05 -3.03
C PHE A 243 6.32 15.64 -1.78
N ASN A 244 5.52 15.94 -0.77
CA ASN A 244 5.97 16.45 0.52
C ASN A 244 5.25 15.75 1.70
N PRO A 245 5.97 15.04 2.57
CA PRO A 245 7.37 14.62 2.41
C PRO A 245 7.61 13.80 1.12
N PRO A 246 8.85 13.75 0.60
CA PRO A 246 9.19 12.96 -0.59
C PRO A 246 9.10 11.45 -0.32
N PHE A 247 9.06 10.65 -1.38
CA PHE A 247 9.13 9.19 -1.28
C PHE A 247 10.50 8.73 -0.77
N ASN A 248 10.47 7.92 0.29
CA ASN A 248 11.62 7.14 0.70
C ASN A 248 11.59 5.76 0.01
N LEU A 249 12.48 5.59 -0.97
CA LEU A 249 12.72 4.35 -1.71
C LEU A 249 14.10 3.74 -1.37
N SER A 250 14.70 4.12 -0.24
CA SER A 250 15.92 3.48 0.25
C SER A 250 15.66 1.99 0.51
N GLY A 251 16.67 1.16 0.23
CA GLY A 251 16.56 -0.29 0.35
C GLY A 251 15.95 -1.00 -0.86
N TYR A 252 15.45 -0.28 -1.86
CA TYR A 252 15.06 -0.83 -3.17
C TYR A 252 16.21 -0.69 -4.19
N GLN A 253 16.23 -1.55 -5.20
CA GLN A 253 17.25 -1.53 -6.26
C GLN A 253 16.92 -0.53 -7.37
N GLY A 254 15.64 -0.25 -7.59
CA GLY A 254 15.21 0.62 -8.68
C GLY A 254 13.69 0.74 -8.79
N VAL A 255 13.25 1.32 -9.91
CA VAL A 255 11.84 1.48 -10.29
C VAL A 255 11.50 0.55 -11.45
N LYS A 256 10.33 -0.09 -11.39
CA LYS A 256 9.78 -0.93 -12.45
C LYS A 256 8.55 -0.24 -13.04
N LEU A 257 8.51 -0.13 -14.36
CA LEU A 257 7.36 0.36 -15.13
C LEU A 257 6.73 -0.77 -15.91
N ARG A 258 5.40 -0.88 -15.90
CA ARG A 258 4.65 -1.73 -16.84
C ARG A 258 4.01 -0.84 -17.90
N VAL A 259 4.47 -0.93 -19.15
CA VAL A 259 4.07 0.00 -20.21
C VAL A 259 3.75 -0.70 -21.53
N LYS A 260 2.89 -0.09 -22.34
CA LYS A 260 2.63 -0.45 -23.75
C LYS A 260 2.83 0.80 -24.59
N GLY A 261 3.88 0.80 -25.42
CA GLY A 261 4.25 1.94 -26.24
C GLY A 261 3.87 1.81 -27.70
N ASP A 262 4.28 2.80 -28.48
CA ASP A 262 4.01 3.01 -29.90
C ASP A 262 5.23 2.73 -30.80
N GLY A 263 6.30 2.18 -30.24
CA GLY A 263 7.56 1.95 -30.97
C GLY A 263 8.59 3.07 -30.80
N GLN A 264 8.22 4.17 -30.14
CA GLN A 264 9.16 5.25 -29.85
C GLN A 264 10.02 4.93 -28.61
N ARG A 265 11.11 5.68 -28.49
CA ARG A 265 12.00 5.66 -27.33
C ARG A 265 11.65 6.80 -26.38
N TYR A 266 11.35 6.44 -25.14
CA TYR A 266 10.92 7.35 -24.09
C TYR A 266 11.99 7.50 -23.02
N LYS A 267 11.84 8.52 -22.18
CA LYS A 267 12.66 8.74 -21.00
C LYS A 267 11.81 8.77 -19.75
N PHE A 268 12.32 8.15 -18.70
CA PHE A 268 11.79 8.24 -17.35
C PHE A 268 12.75 9.06 -16.49
N PHE A 269 12.20 9.93 -15.66
CA PHE A 269 12.98 10.74 -14.72
C PHE A 269 12.47 10.61 -13.30
N LEU A 270 13.43 10.60 -12.37
CA LEU A 270 13.21 10.90 -10.96
C LEU A 270 13.87 12.23 -10.61
N ARG A 271 13.32 12.96 -9.64
CA ARG A 271 13.96 14.12 -9.03
C ARG A 271 13.98 13.99 -7.52
N THR A 272 15.06 14.45 -6.92
CA THR A 272 15.22 14.54 -5.46
C THR A 272 15.15 15.97 -4.94
N ASP A 273 15.34 16.95 -5.83
CA ASP A 273 15.13 18.37 -5.57
C ASP A 273 13.69 18.78 -5.90
N THR A 274 13.18 19.76 -5.17
CA THR A 274 11.84 20.35 -5.34
C THR A 274 11.88 21.60 -6.23
N ALA A 275 13.06 22.11 -6.59
CA ALA A 275 13.18 23.21 -7.53
C ALA A 275 12.52 22.91 -8.89
N TRP A 276 11.91 23.93 -9.49
CA TRP A 276 11.22 23.82 -10.79
C TRP A 276 12.12 23.29 -11.91
N ASP A 277 13.33 23.85 -11.99
CA ASP A 277 14.38 23.50 -12.94
C ASP A 277 15.64 23.12 -12.16
N GLY A 278 15.91 21.83 -12.12
CA GLY A 278 17.00 21.22 -11.35
C GLY A 278 17.46 19.92 -12.00
N VAL A 279 18.45 19.26 -11.38
CA VAL A 279 18.98 17.99 -11.89
C VAL A 279 17.88 16.92 -11.86
N GLY A 280 17.64 16.29 -13.01
CA GLY A 280 16.82 15.09 -13.12
C GLY A 280 17.69 13.86 -13.30
N TYR A 281 17.25 12.74 -12.76
CA TYR A 281 17.90 11.44 -12.90
C TYR A 281 17.15 10.66 -13.96
N SER A 282 17.77 10.48 -15.13
CA SER A 282 17.12 10.04 -16.36
C SER A 282 17.51 8.61 -16.76
N TYR A 283 16.56 7.87 -17.33
CA TYR A 283 16.78 6.60 -18.00
C TYR A 283 15.97 6.54 -19.31
N SER A 284 16.63 6.17 -20.42
CA SER A 284 15.98 6.06 -21.74
C SER A 284 15.66 4.59 -22.04
N PHE A 285 14.46 4.30 -22.55
CA PHE A 285 14.03 2.94 -22.89
C PHE A 285 13.25 2.90 -24.20
N ASP A 286 13.44 1.81 -24.96
CA ASP A 286 12.72 1.57 -26.21
C ASP A 286 11.40 0.86 -25.93
N THR A 287 10.39 1.17 -26.75
CA THR A 287 9.13 0.45 -26.74
C THR A 287 8.95 -0.37 -28.01
N VAL A 288 8.11 -1.40 -27.93
CA VAL A 288 7.64 -2.14 -29.11
C VAL A 288 6.17 -1.79 -29.29
N ALA A 289 5.81 -1.39 -30.50
CA ALA A 289 4.45 -0.95 -30.81
C ALA A 289 3.40 -1.98 -30.36
N ASN A 290 2.40 -1.52 -29.62
CA ASN A 290 1.27 -2.30 -29.12
C ASN A 290 1.65 -3.52 -28.26
N THR A 291 2.85 -3.54 -27.69
CA THR A 291 3.34 -4.65 -26.86
C THR A 291 3.57 -4.20 -25.43
N TRP A 292 3.02 -4.93 -24.48
CA TRP A 292 3.29 -4.71 -23.06
C TRP A 292 4.68 -5.22 -22.68
N ILE A 293 5.45 -4.37 -22.00
CA ILE A 293 6.80 -4.67 -21.53
C ILE A 293 7.00 -4.19 -20.08
N ASP A 294 7.87 -4.90 -19.37
CA ASP A 294 8.36 -4.51 -18.04
C ASP A 294 9.72 -3.82 -18.21
N ILE A 295 9.82 -2.56 -17.78
CA ILE A 295 11.08 -1.82 -17.76
C ILE A 295 11.58 -1.77 -16.32
N CYS A 296 12.64 -2.51 -16.02
CA CYS A 296 13.36 -2.41 -14.75
C CYS A 296 14.45 -1.35 -14.88
N ILE A 297 14.38 -0.31 -14.05
CA ILE A 297 15.28 0.85 -14.05
C ILE A 297 16.06 0.84 -12.73
N PRO A 298 17.28 0.26 -12.71
CA PRO A 298 18.13 0.32 -11.53
C PRO A 298 18.48 1.77 -11.17
N PHE A 299 18.52 2.10 -9.88
CA PHE A 299 18.93 3.44 -9.45
C PHE A 299 20.38 3.78 -9.88
N THR A 300 21.23 2.76 -10.02
CA THR A 300 22.61 2.87 -10.50
C THR A 300 22.73 3.27 -11.96
N ASP A 301 21.69 3.05 -12.75
CA ASP A 301 21.69 3.28 -14.20
C ASP A 301 21.08 4.64 -14.55
N LEU A 302 20.58 5.37 -13.55
CA LEU A 302 20.04 6.70 -13.73
C LEU A 302 21.16 7.71 -13.97
N THR A 303 21.09 8.40 -15.10
CA THR A 303 22.05 9.44 -15.48
C THR A 303 21.60 10.80 -14.95
N PRO A 304 22.40 11.51 -14.13
CA PRO A 304 22.08 12.87 -13.70
C PRO A 304 22.20 13.83 -14.88
N VAL A 305 21.12 14.56 -15.19
CA VAL A 305 21.05 15.48 -16.31
C VAL A 305 20.43 16.81 -15.91
N PHE A 306 20.98 17.90 -16.46
CA PHE A 306 20.39 19.23 -16.41
C PHE A 306 20.09 19.71 -17.84
N ARG A 307 18.81 19.92 -18.15
CA ARG A 307 18.34 20.30 -19.50
C ARG A 307 18.93 19.39 -20.61
N ALA A 308 18.80 18.08 -20.42
CA ALA A 308 19.31 17.02 -21.30
C ALA A 308 20.84 16.95 -21.47
N LYS A 309 21.63 17.77 -20.76
CA LYS A 309 23.08 17.62 -20.68
C LYS A 309 23.45 16.78 -19.47
N THR A 310 24.36 15.83 -19.64
CA THR A 310 24.87 15.01 -18.56
C THR A 310 25.65 15.89 -17.58
N VAL A 311 25.36 15.75 -16.29
CA VAL A 311 26.10 16.44 -15.23
C VAL A 311 27.36 15.64 -14.96
N LYS A 312 28.50 16.15 -15.45
CA LYS A 312 29.82 15.56 -15.14
C LYS A 312 30.03 15.57 -13.64
N ASP A 313 30.52 14.45 -13.11
CA ASP A 313 30.72 14.21 -11.67
C ASP A 313 29.44 14.42 -10.83
N GLY A 314 28.26 14.24 -11.45
CA GLY A 314 26.97 14.30 -10.77
C GLY A 314 26.85 13.20 -9.72
N ALA A 315 26.38 13.57 -8.53
CA ALA A 315 26.14 12.61 -7.46
C ALA A 315 25.05 11.58 -7.88
N PRO A 316 25.19 10.30 -7.49
CA PRO A 316 24.12 9.31 -7.64
C PRO A 316 22.81 9.79 -6.99
N ILE A 317 21.68 9.25 -7.43
CA ILE A 317 20.37 9.61 -6.87
C ILE A 317 20.30 9.28 -5.37
N ASP A 318 19.81 10.22 -4.57
CA ASP A 318 19.38 9.95 -3.19
C ASP A 318 17.96 9.34 -3.20
N SER A 319 17.87 8.02 -3.25
CA SER A 319 16.57 7.32 -3.31
C SER A 319 15.73 7.49 -2.05
N SER A 320 16.27 8.05 -0.95
CA SER A 320 15.50 8.31 0.26
C SER A 320 14.60 9.55 0.16
N LYS A 321 14.76 10.37 -0.89
CA LYS A 321 14.07 11.67 -1.05
C LYS A 321 13.56 11.88 -2.47
N VAL A 322 12.91 10.89 -3.07
CA VAL A 322 12.33 11.02 -4.41
C VAL A 322 11.10 11.95 -4.38
N ALA A 323 11.25 13.16 -4.89
CA ALA A 323 10.27 14.24 -4.85
C ALA A 323 9.30 14.25 -6.04
N SER A 324 9.69 13.77 -7.23
CA SER A 324 8.78 13.68 -8.38
C SER A 324 9.20 12.65 -9.43
N PHE A 325 8.22 12.25 -10.24
CA PHE A 325 8.33 11.29 -11.34
C PHE A 325 7.96 11.98 -12.66
N GLN A 326 8.63 11.63 -13.75
CA GLN A 326 8.34 12.22 -15.07
C GLN A 326 8.53 11.21 -16.21
N LEU A 327 7.66 11.30 -17.21
CA LEU A 327 7.76 10.60 -18.49
C LEU A 327 7.94 11.63 -19.61
N MET A 328 8.82 11.35 -20.57
CA MET A 328 9.13 12.27 -21.65
C MET A 328 9.34 11.53 -22.96
N LEU A 329 8.83 12.10 -24.04
CA LEU A 329 9.27 11.83 -25.40
C LEU A 329 10.05 13.05 -25.90
N SER A 330 11.27 12.84 -26.40
CA SER A 330 12.11 13.93 -26.89
C SER A 330 12.91 13.54 -28.13
N LYS A 331 13.11 14.52 -29.02
CA LYS A 331 13.97 14.46 -30.22
C LYS A 331 15.42 14.17 -29.88
N PHE A 332 15.90 14.68 -28.75
CA PHE A 332 17.29 14.55 -28.32
C PHE A 332 17.43 13.48 -27.25
N GLU A 333 18.53 12.75 -27.30
CA GLU A 333 19.10 11.98 -26.20
C GLU A 333 19.94 12.90 -25.30
N TYR A 334 20.97 12.37 -24.65
CA TYR A 334 21.87 13.12 -23.81
C TYR A 334 22.91 13.89 -24.65
N ASP A 335 23.39 15.01 -24.11
CA ASP A 335 24.55 15.74 -24.65
C ASP A 335 24.42 16.20 -26.12
N GLY A 336 23.19 16.33 -26.60
CA GLY A 336 22.87 16.79 -27.96
C GLY A 336 22.70 15.67 -28.99
N ASP A 337 22.88 14.41 -28.60
CA ASP A 337 22.63 13.27 -29.47
C ASP A 337 21.16 13.20 -29.89
N LEU A 338 20.89 12.60 -31.05
CA LEU A 338 19.52 12.39 -31.53
C LEU A 338 18.94 11.10 -30.96
N ASN A 339 17.65 11.14 -30.63
CA ASN A 339 16.88 9.95 -30.29
C ASN A 339 16.69 9.09 -31.55
N PRO A 340 17.23 7.86 -31.58
CA PRO A 340 17.26 7.03 -32.78
C PRO A 340 15.88 6.51 -33.20
N GLN A 341 14.90 6.50 -32.30
CA GLN A 341 13.54 6.02 -32.54
C GLN A 341 12.49 7.15 -32.45
N PHE A 342 12.93 8.41 -32.52
CA PHE A 342 12.02 9.55 -32.46
C PHE A 342 11.30 9.77 -33.78
N SER A 343 9.97 9.95 -33.71
CA SER A 343 9.17 10.43 -34.84
C SER A 343 8.29 11.60 -34.40
N PRO A 344 8.33 12.75 -35.10
CA PRO A 344 7.39 13.84 -34.81
C PRO A 344 5.96 13.43 -35.18
N GLY A 345 4.98 13.99 -34.48
CA GLY A 345 3.57 13.71 -34.68
C GLY A 345 2.90 13.15 -33.42
N GLY A 346 1.78 12.45 -33.65
CA GLY A 346 1.02 11.80 -32.58
C GLY A 346 1.80 10.67 -31.92
N PHE A 347 1.74 10.61 -30.59
CA PHE A 347 2.38 9.54 -29.80
C PHE A 347 1.47 9.06 -28.68
N THR A 348 1.71 7.84 -28.20
CA THR A 348 1.01 7.31 -27.03
C THR A 348 1.87 6.28 -26.30
N LEU A 349 2.00 6.47 -24.99
CA LEU A 349 2.54 5.50 -24.05
C LEU A 349 1.46 5.19 -23.00
N GLN A 350 0.94 3.96 -23.01
CA GLN A 350 0.07 3.47 -21.95
C GLN A 350 0.92 2.95 -20.79
N VAL A 351 0.59 3.35 -19.57
CA VAL A 351 1.27 2.96 -18.33
C VAL A 351 0.25 2.27 -17.43
N GLU A 352 0.52 1.03 -17.06
CA GLU A 352 -0.31 0.27 -16.13
C GLU A 352 0.07 0.57 -14.68
N SER A 353 1.37 0.52 -14.37
CA SER A 353 1.86 0.72 -13.00
C SER A 353 3.30 1.21 -12.94
N VAL A 354 3.62 1.83 -11.80
CA VAL A 354 4.97 2.20 -11.36
C VAL A 354 5.19 1.59 -9.98
N LYS A 355 6.28 0.85 -9.82
CA LYS A 355 6.64 0.15 -8.57
C LYS A 355 8.10 0.38 -8.22
N ALA A 356 8.47 0.34 -6.95
CA ALA A 356 9.84 0.09 -6.55
C ALA A 356 10.08 -1.43 -6.45
N TYR A 357 11.24 -1.92 -6.88
CA TYR A 357 11.57 -3.36 -6.87
C TYR A 357 12.90 -3.66 -6.18
N GLY A 358 13.12 -4.95 -5.87
CA GLY A 358 14.37 -5.41 -5.25
C GLY A 358 14.50 -5.00 -3.78
N GLY A 359 13.39 -4.67 -3.13
CA GLY A 359 13.34 -4.41 -1.69
C GLY A 359 13.35 -5.70 -0.86
N LYS A 360 13.40 -5.54 0.46
CA LYS A 360 13.26 -6.66 1.39
C LYS A 360 11.84 -7.23 1.30
N THR A 361 11.73 -8.55 1.37
CA THR A 361 10.45 -9.22 1.58
C THR A 361 9.98 -8.97 3.02
N LEU A 362 8.85 -8.29 3.16
CA LEU A 362 8.17 -8.03 4.43
C LEU A 362 6.84 -8.81 4.46
N PRO A 363 6.25 -9.06 5.64
CA PRO A 363 4.93 -9.67 5.70
C PRO A 363 3.89 -8.83 4.96
N GLN A 364 3.15 -9.47 4.07
CA GLN A 364 2.04 -8.88 3.31
C GLN A 364 0.68 -9.38 3.81
N PHE A 365 0.66 -10.41 4.66
CA PHE A 365 -0.56 -10.89 5.30
C PHE A 365 -0.31 -11.21 6.77
N VAL A 366 -0.99 -10.49 7.67
CA VAL A 366 -0.95 -10.77 9.11
C VAL A 366 -2.28 -11.37 9.53
N LEU A 367 -2.28 -12.62 10.01
CA LEU A 367 -3.48 -13.31 10.47
C LEU A 367 -3.51 -13.39 12.00
N VAL A 368 -4.56 -12.84 12.61
CA VAL A 368 -4.84 -13.04 14.03
C VAL A 368 -5.65 -14.33 14.20
N SER A 369 -4.96 -15.39 14.58
CA SER A 369 -5.52 -16.71 14.88
C SER A 369 -5.80 -16.85 16.39
N SER A 370 -5.47 -17.98 17.00
CA SER A 370 -5.62 -18.27 18.42
C SER A 370 -4.54 -19.22 18.89
N ALA A 371 -4.04 -19.04 20.11
CA ALA A 371 -3.31 -20.12 20.79
C ALA A 371 -4.28 -21.29 21.04
N GLY A 372 -3.77 -22.51 21.04
CA GLY A 372 -4.52 -23.74 21.23
C GLY A 372 -5.00 -24.41 19.95
N VAL A 373 -4.77 -23.86 18.75
CA VAL A 373 -5.30 -24.42 17.50
C VAL A 373 -4.78 -25.81 17.14
N THR A 374 -3.63 -26.24 17.67
CA THR A 374 -3.09 -27.60 17.46
C THR A 374 -3.29 -28.51 18.67
N ARG A 375 -4.02 -28.07 19.70
CA ARG A 375 -4.32 -28.87 20.90
C ARG A 375 -5.53 -29.81 20.76
N PRO A 376 -6.64 -29.45 20.08
CA PRO A 376 -7.73 -30.38 19.85
C PRO A 376 -7.24 -31.68 19.21
N GLY A 377 -7.47 -32.82 19.89
CA GLY A 377 -7.04 -34.14 19.41
C GLY A 377 -5.54 -34.44 19.54
N ARG A 378 -4.73 -33.55 20.12
CA ARG A 378 -3.29 -33.79 20.34
C ARG A 378 -3.09 -34.87 21.42
N PRO A 379 -2.35 -35.95 21.13
CA PRO A 379 -2.08 -37.00 22.12
C PRO A 379 -1.35 -36.46 23.36
N GLY A 380 -1.73 -36.96 24.55
CA GLY A 380 -1.04 -36.65 25.80
C GLY A 380 -1.47 -35.34 26.48
N ILE A 381 -2.50 -34.65 25.98
CA ILE A 381 -3.09 -33.48 26.64
C ILE A 381 -4.18 -33.89 27.63
N ASN A 382 -4.13 -33.35 28.86
CA ASN A 382 -5.26 -33.43 29.79
C ASN A 382 -6.27 -32.32 29.46
N LEU A 383 -7.40 -32.70 28.86
CA LEU A 383 -8.42 -31.75 28.41
C LEU A 383 -8.98 -30.90 29.57
N GLU A 384 -9.12 -31.45 30.78
CA GLU A 384 -9.71 -30.72 31.92
C GLU A 384 -8.89 -29.48 32.34
N GLU A 385 -7.58 -29.53 32.12
CA GLU A 385 -6.64 -28.45 32.43
C GLU A 385 -6.50 -27.43 31.30
N GLU A 386 -7.05 -27.71 30.12
CA GLU A 386 -6.91 -26.83 28.96
C GLU A 386 -7.81 -25.59 29.07
N PRO A 387 -7.44 -24.48 28.38
CA PRO A 387 -8.30 -23.31 28.29
C PRO A 387 -9.68 -23.66 27.70
N PRO A 388 -10.73 -22.88 28.05
CA PRO A 388 -12.09 -23.20 27.61
C PRO A 388 -12.27 -23.34 26.09
N ALA A 389 -11.52 -22.59 25.29
CA ALA A 389 -11.59 -22.69 23.83
C ALA A 389 -11.18 -24.08 23.31
N VAL A 390 -10.23 -24.75 23.96
CA VAL A 390 -9.78 -26.10 23.61
C VAL A 390 -10.75 -27.14 24.16
N ARG A 391 -11.14 -27.00 25.43
CA ARG A 391 -12.11 -27.88 26.10
C ARG A 391 -13.45 -27.96 25.42
N LEU A 392 -13.94 -26.82 24.96
CA LEU A 392 -15.26 -26.66 24.36
C LEU A 392 -15.19 -26.59 22.83
N ASN A 393 -14.06 -26.97 22.21
CA ASN A 393 -13.87 -26.79 20.77
C ASN A 393 -15.00 -27.42 19.96
N ASP A 394 -15.39 -28.66 20.27
CA ASP A 394 -16.47 -29.36 19.56
C ASP A 394 -17.83 -28.68 19.78
N GLN A 395 -18.11 -28.22 21.00
CA GLN A 395 -19.32 -27.46 21.34
C GLN A 395 -19.36 -26.08 20.65
N LEU A 396 -18.18 -25.51 20.37
CA LEU A 396 -17.98 -24.26 19.64
C LEU A 396 -17.87 -24.49 18.13
N GLY A 397 -18.37 -25.63 17.61
CA GLY A 397 -18.40 -25.93 16.18
C GLY A 397 -17.02 -26.14 15.55
N GLY A 398 -16.03 -26.58 16.35
CA GLY A 398 -14.67 -26.82 15.90
C GLY A 398 -13.88 -25.54 15.62
N ILE A 399 -14.18 -24.42 16.29
CA ILE A 399 -13.58 -23.11 16.01
C ILE A 399 -12.05 -23.13 15.87
N LEU A 400 -11.33 -23.83 16.75
CA LEU A 400 -9.87 -23.94 16.70
C LEU A 400 -9.41 -24.80 15.53
N THR A 401 -10.16 -25.86 15.21
CA THR A 401 -9.91 -26.73 14.05
C THR A 401 -10.00 -25.95 12.74
N TRP A 402 -10.99 -25.06 12.62
CA TRP A 402 -11.18 -24.24 11.42
C TRP A 402 -10.19 -23.09 11.33
N LYS A 403 -9.80 -22.48 12.47
CA LYS A 403 -8.69 -21.53 12.51
C LYS A 403 -7.39 -22.15 12.00
N LEU A 404 -7.07 -23.39 12.40
CA LEU A 404 -5.90 -24.10 11.89
C LEU A 404 -5.95 -24.27 10.37
N LYS A 405 -7.09 -24.70 9.81
CA LYS A 405 -7.25 -24.80 8.35
C LYS A 405 -7.16 -23.44 7.65
N GLY A 406 -7.64 -22.37 8.29
CA GLY A 406 -7.47 -21.00 7.81
C GLY A 406 -6.00 -20.59 7.74
N GLU A 407 -5.23 -20.89 8.78
CA GLU A 407 -3.78 -20.72 8.79
C GLU A 407 -3.10 -21.49 7.66
N ASP A 408 -3.44 -22.78 7.50
CA ASP A 408 -2.86 -23.63 6.45
C ASP A 408 -3.13 -23.06 5.05
N SER A 409 -4.33 -22.53 4.80
CA SER A 409 -4.65 -21.88 3.53
C SER A 409 -3.77 -20.65 3.23
N LEU A 410 -3.33 -19.94 4.27
CA LEU A 410 -2.38 -18.84 4.13
C LEU A 410 -0.96 -19.37 3.89
N ARG A 411 -0.52 -20.40 4.61
CA ARG A 411 0.80 -21.03 4.38
C ARG A 411 0.96 -21.54 2.95
N GLU A 412 -0.08 -22.18 2.43
CA GLU A 412 -0.10 -22.75 1.08
C GLU A 412 -0.16 -21.69 -0.03
N SER A 413 -0.49 -20.43 0.28
CA SER A 413 -0.67 -19.37 -0.71
C SER A 413 0.62 -18.83 -1.33
N GLY A 414 1.75 -18.96 -0.63
CA GLY A 414 3.01 -18.33 -1.01
C GLY A 414 3.11 -16.83 -0.72
N ILE A 415 2.04 -16.19 -0.22
CA ILE A 415 2.08 -14.80 0.24
C ILE A 415 2.97 -14.70 1.49
N PRO A 416 3.97 -13.80 1.56
CA PRO A 416 4.74 -13.59 2.79
C PRO A 416 3.81 -13.22 3.96
N TYR A 417 3.84 -13.99 5.04
CA TYR A 417 2.85 -13.83 6.12
C TYR A 417 3.44 -13.76 7.52
N THR A 418 2.61 -13.36 8.48
CA THR A 418 2.81 -13.57 9.92
C THR A 418 1.52 -14.12 10.53
N ILE A 419 1.57 -15.26 11.20
CA ILE A 419 0.42 -15.80 11.93
C ILE A 419 0.63 -15.60 13.43
N VAL A 420 -0.27 -14.82 14.03
CA VAL A 420 -0.25 -14.47 15.44
C VAL A 420 -1.31 -15.29 16.17
N ARG A 421 -0.89 -16.12 17.12
CA ARG A 421 -1.78 -16.94 17.97
C ARG A 421 -1.85 -16.35 19.38
N PRO A 422 -2.65 -15.30 19.62
CA PRO A 422 -2.75 -14.73 20.95
C PRO A 422 -3.36 -15.74 21.95
N CYS A 423 -2.86 -15.70 23.18
CA CYS A 423 -3.52 -16.29 24.34
C CYS A 423 -4.79 -15.50 24.70
N ALA A 424 -5.39 -15.75 25.87
CA ALA A 424 -6.68 -15.17 26.25
C ALA A 424 -6.69 -13.62 26.15
N LEU A 425 -7.59 -13.08 25.34
CA LEU A 425 -7.66 -11.64 25.07
C LEU A 425 -8.31 -10.86 26.21
N THR A 426 -7.69 -9.77 26.63
CA THR A 426 -8.21 -8.88 27.69
C THR A 426 -8.48 -7.46 27.17
N GLU A 427 -9.24 -6.69 27.96
CA GLU A 427 -9.39 -5.23 27.81
C GLU A 427 -8.49 -4.46 28.79
N GLU A 428 -7.54 -5.13 29.44
CA GLU A 428 -6.53 -4.46 30.26
C GLU A 428 -5.68 -3.52 29.38
N PRO A 429 -5.12 -2.42 29.94
CA PRO A 429 -4.10 -1.66 29.25
C PRO A 429 -2.94 -2.56 28.80
N GLY A 430 -2.36 -2.25 27.64
CA GLY A 430 -1.18 -2.96 27.15
C GLY A 430 0.12 -2.51 27.84
N HIS A 431 1.24 -2.61 27.11
CA HIS A 431 2.60 -2.24 27.58
C HIS A 431 3.19 -3.16 28.62
N LYS A 432 2.86 -4.46 28.57
CA LYS A 432 3.64 -5.47 29.30
C LYS A 432 4.72 -6.06 28.41
N GLU A 433 5.69 -6.72 29.02
CA GLU A 433 6.61 -7.58 28.29
C GLU A 433 5.81 -8.63 27.51
N LEU A 434 6.28 -9.00 26.32
CA LEU A 434 5.65 -10.02 25.50
C LEU A 434 6.55 -11.25 25.43
N ILE A 435 5.93 -12.42 25.48
CA ILE A 435 6.62 -13.71 25.36
C ILE A 435 6.08 -14.40 24.12
N PHE A 436 6.96 -14.66 23.15
CA PHE A 436 6.67 -15.38 21.92
C PHE A 436 7.20 -16.81 22.05
N GLU A 437 6.38 -17.80 21.75
CA GLU A 437 6.79 -19.20 21.71
C GLU A 437 6.21 -19.90 20.47
N GLN A 438 6.68 -21.11 20.19
CA GLN A 438 6.18 -21.95 19.10
C GLN A 438 5.84 -23.36 19.59
N GLY A 439 4.90 -24.01 18.89
CA GLY A 439 4.44 -25.36 19.21
C GLY A 439 3.15 -25.43 20.02
N ASP A 440 2.52 -24.28 20.28
CA ASP A 440 1.19 -24.18 20.89
C ASP A 440 1.15 -24.73 22.33
N ASN A 441 2.17 -24.44 23.13
CA ASN A 441 2.43 -24.98 24.46
C ASN A 441 2.22 -23.95 25.59
N ILE A 442 2.07 -22.65 25.30
CA ILE A 442 1.91 -21.65 26.37
C ILE A 442 0.45 -21.35 26.71
N ARG A 443 0.22 -20.97 27.96
CA ARG A 443 -1.05 -20.45 28.46
C ARG A 443 -0.81 -19.08 29.09
N GLY A 444 -1.79 -18.20 29.00
CA GLY A 444 -1.68 -16.86 29.54
C GLY A 444 -2.80 -15.96 29.03
N LYS A 445 -2.55 -14.66 29.10
CA LYS A 445 -3.44 -13.62 28.60
C LYS A 445 -2.64 -12.55 27.86
N ILE A 446 -3.31 -11.78 27.01
CA ILE A 446 -2.73 -10.62 26.34
C ILE A 446 -3.81 -9.57 26.03
N SER A 447 -3.47 -8.30 26.18
CA SER A 447 -4.33 -7.19 25.86
C SER A 447 -4.57 -7.11 24.36
N ARG A 448 -5.78 -6.72 23.97
CA ARG A 448 -6.08 -6.42 22.55
C ARG A 448 -5.27 -5.24 22.01
N GLU A 449 -4.76 -4.40 22.91
CA GLU A 449 -3.84 -3.30 22.57
C GLU A 449 -2.49 -3.85 22.08
N ASP A 450 -1.86 -4.75 22.84
CA ASP A 450 -0.55 -5.30 22.47
C ASP A 450 -0.63 -6.20 21.22
N VAL A 451 -1.73 -6.95 21.05
CA VAL A 451 -1.95 -7.72 19.81
C VAL A 451 -2.04 -6.78 18.60
N ALA A 452 -2.75 -5.66 18.73
CA ALA A 452 -2.87 -4.71 17.64
C ALA A 452 -1.53 -4.02 17.32
N GLU A 453 -0.72 -3.68 18.32
CA GLU A 453 0.64 -3.17 18.11
C GLU A 453 1.51 -4.20 17.38
N LEU A 454 1.50 -5.44 17.86
CA LEU A 454 2.25 -6.54 17.28
C LEU A 454 1.90 -6.76 15.80
N CYS A 455 0.62 -6.70 15.43
CA CYS A 455 0.21 -6.83 14.03
C CYS A 455 0.79 -5.74 13.13
N VAL A 456 0.87 -4.49 13.63
CA VAL A 456 1.46 -3.37 12.88
C VAL A 456 2.98 -3.51 12.79
N GLN A 457 3.62 -3.90 13.89
CA GLN A 457 5.08 -4.08 13.96
C GLN A 457 5.57 -5.23 13.09
N ALA A 458 4.79 -6.30 12.95
CA ALA A 458 5.11 -7.42 12.07
C ALA A 458 5.33 -6.97 10.62
N LEU A 459 4.51 -6.04 10.09
CA LEU A 459 4.62 -5.52 8.73
C LEU A 459 5.96 -4.81 8.43
N GLN A 460 6.72 -4.43 9.46
CA GLN A 460 7.95 -3.67 9.34
C GLN A 460 9.21 -4.54 9.49
N GLN A 461 9.05 -5.83 9.82
CA GLN A 461 10.14 -6.72 10.18
C GLN A 461 10.28 -7.85 9.17
N GLN A 462 11.39 -7.89 8.43
CA GLN A 462 11.69 -8.99 7.51
C GLN A 462 11.73 -10.35 8.21
N ILE A 463 12.22 -10.39 9.45
CA ILE A 463 12.29 -11.60 10.28
C ILE A 463 10.91 -12.09 10.78
N ALA A 464 9.85 -11.30 10.58
CA ALA A 464 8.48 -11.73 10.86
C ALA A 464 7.82 -12.42 9.64
N CYS A 465 8.55 -12.62 8.54
CA CYS A 465 8.05 -13.35 7.37
C CYS A 465 7.99 -14.86 7.61
N ASN A 466 6.88 -15.46 7.22
CA ASN A 466 6.59 -16.89 7.26
C ASN A 466 6.81 -17.49 8.64
N VAL A 467 6.38 -16.79 9.70
CA VAL A 467 6.42 -17.30 11.07
C VAL A 467 5.01 -17.46 11.63
N THR A 468 4.81 -18.56 12.34
CA THR A 468 3.65 -18.80 13.20
C THR A 468 4.10 -18.89 14.65
N PHE A 469 3.49 -18.12 15.54
CA PHE A 469 3.85 -18.14 16.96
C PHE A 469 2.67 -17.81 17.86
N GLU A 470 2.74 -18.30 19.09
CA GLU A 470 1.82 -17.97 20.18
C GLU A 470 2.40 -16.85 21.05
N VAL A 471 1.52 -16.00 21.57
CA VAL A 471 1.92 -14.82 22.34
C VAL A 471 1.08 -14.63 23.60
N LYS A 472 1.77 -14.28 24.69
CA LYS A 472 1.17 -13.84 25.95
C LYS A 472 1.94 -12.64 26.53
N GLU A 473 1.31 -11.96 27.48
CA GLU A 473 2.01 -11.00 28.35
C GLU A 473 2.89 -11.72 29.38
N GLY A 474 4.04 -11.11 29.68
CA GLY A 474 4.87 -11.39 30.84
C GLY A 474 4.35 -10.70 32.10
N GLU A 475 5.09 -10.86 33.20
CA GLU A 475 4.69 -10.33 34.51
C GLU A 475 5.05 -8.85 34.68
N ASN A 476 6.07 -8.37 33.97
CA ASN A 476 6.56 -7.00 34.11
C ASN A 476 5.94 -6.05 33.08
N SER A 477 5.84 -4.78 33.46
CA SER A 477 5.58 -3.69 32.51
C SER A 477 6.81 -3.44 31.63
N ALA A 478 6.61 -3.17 30.35
CA ALA A 478 7.66 -2.84 29.40
C ALA A 478 7.60 -1.36 29.03
N ASN A 479 8.68 -0.62 29.32
CA ASN A 479 8.82 0.77 28.88
C ASN A 479 9.02 0.87 27.35
N SER A 480 9.58 -0.18 26.74
CA SER A 480 9.74 -0.31 25.29
C SER A 480 9.85 -1.79 24.93
N ILE A 481 9.20 -2.21 23.84
CA ILE A 481 9.29 -3.60 23.34
C ILE A 481 10.35 -3.68 22.25
N ASN A 482 11.32 -4.58 22.40
CA ASN A 482 12.28 -4.88 21.34
C ASN A 482 11.69 -5.92 20.38
N TRP A 483 10.91 -5.44 19.40
CA TRP A 483 10.24 -6.29 18.41
C TRP A 483 11.22 -7.15 17.62
N TYR A 484 12.36 -6.59 17.23
CA TYR A 484 13.38 -7.34 16.47
C TYR A 484 13.85 -8.56 17.26
N GLN A 485 14.17 -8.39 18.55
CA GLN A 485 14.61 -9.50 19.40
C GLN A 485 13.54 -10.59 19.50
N LEU A 486 12.29 -10.20 19.74
CA LEU A 486 11.17 -11.16 19.85
C LEU A 486 11.00 -12.00 18.58
N PHE A 487 10.96 -11.36 17.41
CA PHE A 487 10.84 -12.08 16.13
C PHE A 487 12.10 -12.89 15.80
N SER A 488 13.29 -12.42 16.19
CA SER A 488 14.55 -13.11 15.84
C SER A 488 14.73 -14.46 16.53
N ASN A 489 13.98 -14.68 17.62
CA ASN A 489 13.96 -15.95 18.35
C ASN A 489 13.02 -16.99 17.71
N LEU A 490 12.23 -16.62 16.71
CA LEU A 490 11.29 -17.50 16.04
C LEU A 490 11.95 -18.27 14.89
N GLN A 491 11.49 -19.49 14.66
CA GLN A 491 11.78 -20.27 13.47
C GLN A 491 10.71 -20.01 12.41
N THR A 492 11.14 -19.90 11.16
CA THR A 492 10.24 -19.86 10.01
C THR A 492 9.49 -21.18 9.88
N ASP A 493 8.24 -21.10 9.47
CA ASP A 493 7.43 -22.23 9.07
C ASP A 493 8.13 -22.99 7.93
N LYS A 494 7.94 -24.31 7.89
CA LYS A 494 8.63 -25.23 6.95
C LYS A 494 7.83 -25.47 5.69
#